data_AF-A0A836FFW7-F1
#
_entry.id   AF-A0A836FFW7-F1
#
_cell.length_a   1.000
_cell.length_b   1.000
_cell.length_c   1.000
_cell.angle_alpha   90.00
_cell.angle_beta   90.00
_cell.angle_gamma   90.00
#
_symmetry.space_group_name_H-M   'P 1'
#
loop_
_entity.id
_entity.type
_entity.pdbx_description
1 polymer ?
#
loop_
_entity_poly.entity_id
_entity_poly.type
_entity_poly.pdbx_seq_one_letter_code
_entity_poly.pdbx_strand_id
1 'polypeptide(L)'
;MRLILHRRRQTLLPRLKVLAKLENQGSRRTAYTIHTPRTLDHGKRYSQFRSSGHARRLKFPSKRGLRVSQRLVSVNPLPNLPELMSKSISQLLMLDLIYVVINGTNYRLWQSNEVVEVIGPVRVVHQYINMPEQSAEFYNETTKKVEEVHGCVPAMGYSFAAGTTDGPGSFAFEQGTTTSNPLWNTVRNFLAAPTEDDIRCQSPKPILLATGRIKLPYQWQPKIVSTQVAIIGNIVIAGVPGEFTTMSGRRLRESIRKVMSDASDDETSVIVAGLCNTYSDYITTPEEYQLQRYEGASTIYGPHTLTIYLKQYQELAKAAIQNKPVSPGPPAPELLQSNLIILVPPVLYDTPRWGHNFGDVIQQPQKVALPGDTIIAIFVAGHPRNNLMTESTFLTVEQLGDDEVWIPVATDADWETKFQWKRTSMILGSSQMTITWKIPQDVKLGEYRIRHNGYYRYVLGGVYPYYGVTNHFQVSFGVLSRKYICLLLYI
;
A
#
# COMPACT_ATOMS: atom_id res chain seq x y z
N MET A 1 -5.10 -44.56 -6.07
CA MET A 1 -4.87 -43.11 -5.80
C MET A 1 -4.48 -42.27 -7.03
N ARG A 2 -3.50 -42.65 -7.89
CA ARG A 2 -3.02 -41.77 -8.99
C ARG A 2 -4.09 -41.28 -9.99
N LEU A 3 -5.12 -42.07 -10.35
CA LEU A 3 -6.16 -41.64 -11.30
C LEU A 3 -7.06 -40.48 -10.80
N ILE A 4 -7.33 -40.39 -9.50
CA ILE A 4 -8.24 -39.36 -8.94
C ILE A 4 -7.58 -37.97 -9.00
N LEU A 5 -6.26 -37.90 -8.78
CA LEU A 5 -5.47 -36.68 -8.93
C LEU A 5 -5.43 -36.18 -10.40
N HIS A 6 -5.42 -37.10 -11.37
CA HIS A 6 -5.36 -36.73 -12.78
C HIS A 6 -6.69 -36.12 -13.28
N ARG A 7 -7.85 -36.72 -12.93
CA ARG A 7 -9.17 -36.13 -13.20
C ARG A 7 -9.37 -34.76 -12.53
N ARG A 8 -8.89 -34.58 -11.29
CA ARG A 8 -8.96 -33.26 -10.59
C ARG A 8 -8.10 -32.18 -11.27
N ARG A 9 -6.92 -32.50 -11.82
CA ARG A 9 -6.14 -31.53 -12.61
C ARG A 9 -6.86 -31.09 -13.88
N GLN A 10 -7.56 -31.99 -14.57
CA GLN A 10 -8.25 -31.69 -15.83
C GLN A 10 -9.47 -30.77 -15.66
N THR A 11 -10.16 -30.78 -14.51
CA THR A 11 -11.30 -29.87 -14.26
C THR A 11 -10.90 -28.51 -13.69
N LEU A 12 -9.78 -28.43 -12.95
CA LEU A 12 -9.28 -27.17 -12.38
C LEU A 12 -8.51 -26.29 -13.38
N LEU A 13 -7.70 -26.90 -14.28
CA LEU A 13 -6.90 -26.12 -15.24
C LEU A 13 -7.73 -25.21 -16.15
N PRO A 14 -8.88 -25.63 -16.72
CA PRO A 14 -9.71 -24.75 -17.54
C PRO A 14 -10.25 -23.55 -16.75
N ARG A 15 -10.70 -23.76 -15.50
CA ARG A 15 -11.24 -22.70 -14.63
C ARG A 15 -10.20 -21.62 -14.33
N LEU A 16 -8.98 -22.04 -14.00
CA LEU A 16 -7.85 -21.13 -13.73
C LEU A 16 -7.32 -20.46 -15.01
N LYS A 17 -7.33 -21.16 -16.15
CA LYS A 17 -6.89 -20.60 -17.45
C LYS A 17 -7.84 -19.55 -18.03
N VAL A 18 -9.14 -19.57 -17.69
CA VAL A 18 -10.08 -18.51 -18.10
C VAL A 18 -9.72 -17.17 -17.46
N LEU A 19 -9.38 -17.17 -16.16
CA LEU A 19 -8.96 -15.95 -15.45
C LEU A 19 -7.71 -15.31 -16.09
N ALA A 20 -6.64 -16.10 -16.29
CA ALA A 20 -5.40 -15.62 -16.91
C ALA A 20 -5.54 -15.21 -18.40
N LYS A 21 -6.62 -15.62 -19.08
CA LYS A 21 -6.90 -15.23 -20.47
C LYS A 21 -7.70 -13.93 -20.56
N LEU A 22 -8.47 -13.59 -19.53
CA LEU A 22 -9.25 -12.34 -19.46
C LEU A 22 -8.33 -11.11 -19.25
N GLU A 23 -7.26 -11.24 -18.46
CA GLU A 23 -6.23 -10.18 -18.31
C GLU A 23 -5.62 -9.76 -19.67
N ASN A 24 -5.46 -10.70 -20.60
CA ASN A 24 -4.79 -10.46 -21.89
C ASN A 24 -5.72 -9.97 -23.02
N GLN A 25 -7.04 -9.94 -22.85
CA GLN A 25 -7.98 -9.62 -23.94
C GLN A 25 -8.59 -8.20 -23.88
N GLY A 26 -8.34 -7.43 -22.81
CA GLY A 26 -8.80 -6.03 -22.70
C GLY A 26 -8.14 -5.03 -23.67
N SER A 27 -7.01 -5.41 -24.31
CA SER A 27 -6.27 -4.52 -25.22
C SER A 27 -6.74 -4.59 -26.68
N ARG A 28 -8.00 -4.23 -26.94
CA ARG A 28 -8.45 -3.88 -28.31
C ARG A 28 -9.16 -2.54 -28.31
N ARG A 29 -8.55 -1.57 -29.00
CA ARG A 29 -9.06 -0.20 -29.16
C ARG A 29 -10.34 -0.19 -29.99
N THR A 30 -11.37 0.48 -29.49
CA THR A 30 -12.51 0.94 -30.30
C THR A 30 -12.64 2.44 -30.08
N ALA A 31 -12.46 3.23 -31.14
CA ALA A 31 -12.56 4.69 -31.05
C ALA A 31 -14.04 5.12 -31.12
N TYR A 32 -14.45 5.98 -30.21
CA TYR A 32 -15.77 6.63 -30.25
C TYR A 32 -15.60 8.15 -30.18
N THR A 33 -16.25 8.84 -31.11
CA THR A 33 -16.22 10.30 -31.24
C THR A 33 -17.07 10.94 -30.16
N ILE A 34 -16.48 11.81 -29.33
CA ILE A 34 -17.21 12.57 -28.31
C ILE A 34 -17.79 13.85 -28.94
N HIS A 35 -19.11 13.98 -28.95
CA HIS A 35 -19.78 15.26 -29.21
C HIS A 35 -19.95 16.04 -27.90
N THR A 36 -19.46 17.28 -27.86
CA THR A 36 -19.63 18.21 -26.73
C THR A 36 -20.93 19.02 -26.84
N PRO A 37 -21.80 19.03 -25.83
CA PRO A 37 -22.90 19.99 -25.74
C PRO A 37 -22.41 21.38 -25.34
N ARG A 38 -23.17 22.41 -25.73
CA ARG A 38 -22.84 23.83 -25.54
C ARG A 38 -23.00 24.31 -24.10
N THR A 39 -22.22 25.33 -23.76
CA THR A 39 -22.39 26.18 -22.58
C THR A 39 -23.73 26.92 -22.58
N LEU A 40 -24.30 27.12 -21.39
CA LEU A 40 -25.35 28.10 -21.13
C LEU A 40 -24.87 29.07 -20.04
N ASP A 41 -25.07 30.36 -20.30
CA ASP A 41 -24.64 31.50 -19.49
C ASP A 41 -25.85 32.14 -18.79
N HIS A 42 -25.71 32.51 -17.51
CA HIS A 42 -26.61 33.48 -16.87
C HIS A 42 -25.92 34.27 -15.73
N GLY A 43 -25.53 35.51 -16.04
CA GLY A 43 -26.23 36.69 -15.50
C GLY A 43 -26.06 37.05 -14.01
N LYS A 44 -25.20 38.04 -13.73
CA LYS A 44 -25.08 38.74 -12.43
C LYS A 44 -26.32 39.60 -12.10
N ARG A 45 -26.63 39.81 -10.81
CA ARG A 45 -27.12 41.10 -10.26
C ARG A 45 -26.62 41.36 -8.83
N TYR A 46 -26.41 42.63 -8.52
CA TYR A 46 -25.93 43.19 -7.24
C TYR A 46 -27.09 43.75 -6.41
N SER A 47 -26.96 43.78 -5.07
CA SER A 47 -27.36 44.93 -4.24
C SER A 47 -26.67 44.89 -2.87
N GLN A 48 -26.54 46.06 -2.21
CA GLN A 48 -25.77 46.31 -0.98
C GLN A 48 -26.70 46.47 0.24
N PHE A 49 -26.20 46.31 1.48
CA PHE A 49 -26.61 47.19 2.60
C PHE A 49 -25.56 47.27 3.74
N ARG A 50 -25.68 48.32 4.57
CA ARG A 50 -24.87 48.72 5.75
C ARG A 50 -25.59 48.31 7.07
N SER A 51 -25.15 48.45 8.33
CA SER A 51 -23.98 48.97 9.10
C SER A 51 -24.25 48.69 10.61
N SER A 52 -23.37 48.75 11.63
CA SER A 52 -21.89 48.72 11.82
C SER A 52 -21.61 48.87 13.34
N GLY A 53 -20.48 48.38 13.90
CA GLY A 53 -20.23 48.43 15.37
C GLY A 53 -18.76 48.57 15.80
N HIS A 54 -18.48 49.44 16.78
CA HIS A 54 -17.14 49.79 17.30
C HIS A 54 -16.80 49.08 18.63
N ALA A 55 -15.51 48.72 18.84
CA ALA A 55 -14.88 48.71 20.16
C ALA A 55 -13.34 48.91 20.07
N ARG A 56 -12.77 49.50 21.13
CA ARG A 56 -11.54 50.32 21.15
C ARG A 56 -10.19 49.58 21.04
N ARG A 57 -9.15 50.34 20.65
CA ARG A 57 -7.72 49.95 20.70
C ARG A 57 -7.16 50.02 22.12
N LEU A 58 -6.21 49.13 22.42
CA LEU A 58 -5.00 49.43 23.19
C LEU A 58 -3.78 48.96 22.37
N LYS A 59 -2.64 49.65 22.48
CA LYS A 59 -1.37 49.37 21.78
C LYS A 59 -0.23 49.48 22.77
N PHE A 60 0.78 48.60 22.67
CA PHE A 60 2.22 48.90 22.66
C PHE A 60 2.99 47.62 22.22
N PRO A 61 4.31 47.68 21.87
CA PRO A 61 4.76 47.11 20.59
C PRO A 61 5.45 45.74 20.67
N SER A 62 5.28 44.92 19.63
CA SER A 62 6.07 43.71 19.40
C SER A 62 7.19 43.93 18.37
N LYS A 63 8.25 43.12 18.47
CA LYS A 63 9.51 43.25 17.72
C LYS A 63 9.35 42.89 16.22
N ARG A 64 10.27 43.42 15.40
CA ARG A 64 10.30 43.22 13.94
C ARG A 64 10.51 41.74 13.58
N GLY A 65 9.50 41.11 12.97
CA GLY A 65 9.67 39.85 12.23
C GLY A 65 9.97 40.12 10.75
N LEU A 66 10.88 39.36 10.16
CA LEU A 66 11.14 39.41 8.71
C LEU A 66 9.88 38.94 7.94
N ARG A 67 9.45 39.71 6.95
CA ARG A 67 8.47 39.23 5.95
C ARG A 67 9.20 38.48 4.85
N VAL A 68 9.02 37.17 4.78
CA VAL A 68 9.33 36.40 3.56
C VAL A 68 8.25 36.69 2.52
N SER A 69 8.63 37.38 1.44
CA SER A 69 7.75 37.60 0.29
C SER A 69 7.74 36.36 -0.60
N GLN A 70 6.74 35.49 -0.42
CA GLN A 70 6.44 34.47 -1.42
C GLN A 70 5.86 35.15 -2.67
N ARG A 71 6.71 35.37 -3.69
CA ARG A 71 6.23 35.58 -5.05
C ARG A 71 5.86 34.22 -5.62
N LEU A 72 4.56 33.96 -5.77
CA LEU A 72 4.06 32.91 -6.66
C LEU A 72 4.54 33.22 -8.08
N VAL A 73 5.57 32.49 -8.54
CA VAL A 73 5.95 32.50 -9.95
C VAL A 73 4.89 31.70 -10.70
N SER A 74 4.12 32.39 -11.55
CA SER A 74 3.16 31.75 -12.45
C SER A 74 3.91 30.85 -13.43
N VAL A 75 3.82 29.53 -13.24
CA VAL A 75 4.29 28.55 -14.21
C VAL A 75 3.22 28.42 -15.29
N ASN A 76 3.48 29.01 -16.47
CA ASN A 76 2.63 28.79 -17.64
C ASN A 76 2.67 27.30 -18.02
N PRO A 77 1.54 26.66 -18.37
CA PRO A 77 1.54 25.27 -18.80
C PRO A 77 2.30 25.12 -20.12
N LEU A 78 3.31 24.25 -20.15
CA LEU A 78 3.86 23.75 -21.40
C LEU A 78 2.80 22.85 -22.08
N PRO A 79 2.33 23.18 -23.30
CA PRO A 79 1.44 22.28 -24.02
C PRO A 79 2.22 21.04 -24.47
N ASN A 80 1.55 19.88 -24.46
CA ASN A 80 2.02 18.57 -24.93
C ASN A 80 2.92 17.74 -23.99
N LEU A 81 2.57 17.62 -22.70
CA LEU A 81 2.90 16.42 -21.93
C LEU A 81 1.79 15.36 -22.09
N PRO A 82 2.08 14.09 -22.41
CA PRO A 82 1.07 13.03 -22.41
C PRO A 82 0.45 12.85 -21.02
N GLU A 83 -0.86 12.59 -20.95
CA GLU A 83 -1.62 12.52 -19.69
C GLU A 83 -1.09 11.46 -18.70
N LEU A 84 -0.45 10.39 -19.19
CA LEU A 84 0.25 9.41 -18.33
C LEU A 84 1.48 10.01 -17.61
N MET A 85 2.22 10.91 -18.26
CA MET A 85 3.42 11.53 -17.69
C MET A 85 3.05 12.52 -16.59
N SER A 86 1.96 13.29 -16.76
CA SER A 86 1.49 14.22 -15.72
C SER A 86 0.99 13.49 -14.46
N LYS A 87 0.31 12.35 -14.62
CA LYS A 87 -0.13 11.51 -13.50
C LYS A 87 1.04 10.88 -12.74
N SER A 88 2.03 10.34 -13.46
CA SER A 88 3.29 9.83 -12.90
C SER A 88 4.04 10.88 -12.07
N ILE A 89 4.25 12.09 -12.64
CA ILE A 89 4.93 13.19 -11.94
C ILE A 89 4.14 13.65 -10.71
N SER A 90 2.80 13.72 -10.80
CA SER A 90 1.94 14.12 -9.68
C SER A 90 1.95 13.08 -8.54
N GLN A 91 2.01 11.79 -8.86
CA GLN A 91 2.14 10.73 -7.86
C GLN A 91 3.51 10.74 -7.18
N LEU A 92 4.62 10.89 -7.93
CA LEU A 92 5.95 11.05 -7.31
C LEU A 92 6.00 12.26 -6.38
N LEU A 93 5.51 13.42 -6.85
CA LEU A 93 5.49 14.64 -6.06
C LEU A 93 4.63 14.50 -4.79
N MET A 94 3.50 13.77 -4.84
CA MET A 94 2.74 13.47 -3.63
C MET A 94 3.49 12.53 -2.67
N LEU A 95 4.16 11.49 -3.17
CA LEU A 95 4.93 10.56 -2.32
C LEU A 95 6.10 11.28 -1.61
N ASP A 96 6.87 12.10 -2.33
CA ASP A 96 7.94 12.91 -1.76
C ASP A 96 7.39 13.91 -0.72
N LEU A 97 6.25 14.55 -1.00
CA LEU A 97 5.62 15.50 -0.08
C LEU A 97 5.09 14.80 1.19
N ILE A 98 4.45 13.63 1.05
CA ILE A 98 3.98 12.80 2.15
C ILE A 98 5.15 12.37 3.03
N TYR A 99 6.26 11.91 2.44
CA TYR A 99 7.47 11.52 3.18
C TYR A 99 8.04 12.68 3.99
N VAL A 100 8.24 13.85 3.37
CA VAL A 100 8.79 15.05 4.05
C VAL A 100 7.85 15.57 5.15
N VAL A 101 6.54 15.55 4.93
CA VAL A 101 5.55 16.02 5.93
C VAL A 101 5.43 15.04 7.09
N ILE A 102 5.43 13.73 6.86
CA ILE A 102 5.36 12.71 7.92
C ILE A 102 6.63 12.73 8.76
N ASN A 103 7.82 12.68 8.16
CA ASN A 103 9.07 12.77 8.92
C ASN A 103 9.18 14.11 9.67
N GLY A 104 8.86 15.23 9.02
CA GLY A 104 8.88 16.54 9.66
C GLY A 104 7.90 16.69 10.83
N THR A 105 6.75 16.00 10.80
CA THR A 105 5.74 16.06 11.87
C THR A 105 6.03 15.07 12.99
N ASN A 106 6.36 13.82 12.66
CA ASN A 106 6.72 12.78 13.63
C ASN A 106 7.96 13.20 14.43
N TYR A 107 8.99 13.73 13.75
CA TYR A 107 10.20 14.23 14.42
C TYR A 107 9.91 15.43 15.32
N ARG A 108 9.01 16.34 14.92
CA ARG A 108 8.57 17.46 15.78
C ARG A 108 7.79 16.98 17.01
N LEU A 109 6.92 15.98 16.88
CA LEU A 109 6.21 15.40 18.01
C LEU A 109 7.19 14.71 18.98
N TRP A 110 8.12 13.92 18.43
CA TRP A 110 9.18 13.25 19.20
C TRP A 110 10.13 14.23 19.92
N GLN A 111 10.48 15.36 19.27
CA GLN A 111 11.29 16.43 19.87
C GLN A 111 10.48 17.44 20.69
N SER A 112 9.16 17.34 20.73
CA SER A 112 8.34 18.29 21.50
C SER A 112 8.56 18.07 22.99
N ASN A 113 8.46 19.14 23.77
CA ASN A 113 8.41 19.04 25.23
C ASN A 113 7.01 18.63 25.74
N GLU A 114 6.08 18.29 24.84
CA GLU A 114 4.70 17.88 25.12
C GLU A 114 4.61 16.34 25.25
N VAL A 115 5.61 15.73 25.89
CA VAL A 115 5.67 14.28 26.15
C VAL A 115 4.84 13.94 27.38
N VAL A 116 3.98 12.93 27.25
CA VAL A 116 3.19 12.36 28.36
C VAL A 116 3.74 10.97 28.67
N GLU A 117 4.10 10.73 29.93
CA GLU A 117 4.55 9.42 30.40
C GLU A 117 3.35 8.45 30.47
N VAL A 118 3.52 7.25 29.89
CA VAL A 118 2.47 6.23 29.85
C VAL A 118 2.63 5.29 31.04
N ILE A 119 1.82 5.49 32.08
CA ILE A 119 1.91 4.76 33.34
C ILE A 119 0.65 3.89 33.52
N GLY A 120 0.83 2.64 33.95
CA GLY A 120 -0.25 1.76 34.40
C GLY A 120 -0.08 0.31 33.97
N PRO A 121 -1.11 -0.54 34.18
CA PRO A 121 -1.01 -1.97 33.89
C PRO A 121 -0.97 -2.24 32.38
N VAL A 122 -0.27 -3.31 32.00
CA VAL A 122 -0.34 -3.89 30.66
C VAL A 122 -1.36 -5.03 30.67
N ARG A 123 -2.33 -5.00 29.76
CA ARG A 123 -3.36 -6.04 29.61
C ARG A 123 -3.60 -6.31 28.13
N VAL A 124 -3.70 -7.58 27.76
CA VAL A 124 -3.96 -7.98 26.37
C VAL A 124 -5.10 -8.99 26.35
N VAL A 125 -6.12 -8.72 25.54
CA VAL A 125 -7.25 -9.63 25.33
C VAL A 125 -7.37 -9.89 23.83
N HIS A 126 -7.43 -11.17 23.47
CA HIS A 126 -7.52 -11.67 22.12
C HIS A 126 -8.69 -12.66 22.03
N GLN A 127 -9.38 -12.67 20.89
CA GLN A 127 -10.43 -13.63 20.59
C GLN A 127 -10.54 -13.84 19.07
N TYR A 128 -10.69 -15.09 18.65
CA TYR A 128 -11.18 -15.41 17.31
C TYR A 128 -12.71 -15.30 17.27
N ILE A 129 -13.26 -14.71 16.22
CA ILE A 129 -14.72 -14.68 15.99
C ILE A 129 -15.06 -15.18 14.59
N ASN A 130 -16.14 -15.95 14.47
CA ASN A 130 -16.72 -16.34 13.20
C ASN A 130 -17.70 -15.24 12.76
N MET A 131 -17.24 -14.31 11.92
CA MET A 131 -17.98 -13.10 11.55
C MET A 131 -19.40 -13.37 11.01
N PRO A 132 -19.63 -14.36 10.11
CA PRO A 132 -20.97 -14.75 9.68
C PRO A 132 -21.94 -15.25 10.76
N GLU A 133 -21.46 -15.57 11.97
CA GLU A 133 -22.28 -16.04 13.09
C GLU A 133 -22.45 -14.98 14.19
N GLN A 134 -21.85 -13.79 14.04
CA GLN A 134 -22.00 -12.71 15.00
C GLN A 134 -23.28 -11.89 14.74
N SER A 135 -23.88 -11.40 15.82
CA SER A 135 -24.93 -10.38 15.78
C SER A 135 -24.58 -9.14 16.62
N ALA A 136 -25.18 -8.01 16.26
CA ALA A 136 -25.08 -6.76 17.02
C ALA A 136 -26.41 -5.97 16.93
N GLU A 137 -26.63 -5.08 17.89
CA GLU A 137 -27.70 -4.09 17.80
C GLU A 137 -27.26 -2.94 16.88
N PHE A 138 -28.13 -2.53 15.97
CA PHE A 138 -27.92 -1.41 15.07
C PHE A 138 -29.05 -0.39 15.20
N TYR A 139 -28.74 0.86 15.54
CA TYR A 139 -29.70 1.95 15.46
C TYR A 139 -29.77 2.48 14.03
N ASN A 140 -30.86 2.18 13.35
CA ASN A 140 -31.11 2.60 11.98
C ASN A 140 -31.68 4.04 12.00
N GLU A 141 -30.84 5.02 11.65
CA GLU A 141 -31.25 6.44 11.68
C GLU A 141 -32.40 6.77 10.73
N THR A 142 -32.66 5.96 9.70
CA THR A 142 -33.76 6.17 8.74
C THR A 142 -35.09 5.64 9.29
N THR A 143 -35.10 4.44 9.88
CA THR A 143 -36.32 3.84 10.47
C THR A 143 -36.57 4.30 11.90
N LYS A 144 -35.57 4.93 12.55
CA LYS A 144 -35.53 5.33 13.96
C LYS A 144 -35.71 4.16 14.94
N LYS A 145 -35.35 2.95 14.52
CA LYS A 145 -35.46 1.71 15.33
C LYS A 145 -34.10 1.11 15.62
N VAL A 146 -34.02 0.37 16.72
CA VAL A 146 -32.95 -0.60 16.95
C VAL A 146 -33.35 -1.91 16.28
N GLU A 147 -32.46 -2.45 15.48
CA GLU A 147 -32.62 -3.67 14.69
C GLU A 147 -31.47 -4.63 15.05
N GLU A 148 -31.75 -5.92 15.26
CA GLU A 148 -30.67 -6.92 15.37
C GLU A 148 -30.14 -7.23 13.96
N VAL A 149 -28.83 -7.12 13.80
CA VAL A 149 -28.14 -7.32 12.51
C VAL A 149 -27.07 -8.39 12.65
N HIS A 150 -26.87 -9.16 11.58
CA HIS A 150 -25.97 -10.32 11.54
C HIS A 150 -24.87 -10.15 10.49
N GLY A 151 -23.75 -10.85 10.67
CA GLY A 151 -22.68 -10.90 9.68
C GLY A 151 -23.05 -11.79 8.48
N CYS A 152 -22.62 -11.40 7.29
CA CYS A 152 -22.84 -12.19 6.08
C CYS A 152 -21.67 -13.14 5.79
N VAL A 153 -21.96 -14.23 5.07
CA VAL A 153 -20.92 -15.06 4.45
C VAL A 153 -20.08 -14.21 3.50
N PRO A 154 -18.73 -14.32 3.50
CA PRO A 154 -17.85 -13.49 2.69
C PRO A 154 -18.26 -13.39 1.21
N ALA A 155 -18.34 -12.16 0.72
CA ALA A 155 -18.53 -11.88 -0.70
C ALA A 155 -17.94 -10.52 -1.11
N MET A 156 -17.28 -10.50 -2.28
CA MET A 156 -16.79 -9.27 -2.92
C MET A 156 -17.79 -8.76 -3.96
N GLY A 157 -17.98 -7.44 -4.00
CA GLY A 157 -18.86 -6.75 -4.94
C GLY A 157 -18.23 -6.50 -6.31
N TYR A 158 -19.00 -5.99 -7.27
CA TYR A 158 -18.47 -5.65 -8.61
C TYR A 158 -17.35 -4.58 -8.56
N SER A 159 -17.51 -3.55 -7.74
CA SER A 159 -16.53 -2.45 -7.63
C SER A 159 -15.17 -2.87 -7.07
N PHE A 160 -15.02 -4.08 -6.50
CA PHE A 160 -13.71 -4.64 -6.16
C PHE A 160 -12.83 -4.76 -7.41
N ALA A 161 -13.38 -5.22 -8.53
CA ALA A 161 -12.63 -5.39 -9.78
C ALA A 161 -12.30 -4.06 -10.49
N ALA A 162 -12.85 -2.93 -10.02
CA ALA A 162 -12.55 -1.58 -10.52
C ALA A 162 -11.26 -1.00 -9.91
N GLY A 163 -10.75 -1.55 -8.79
CA GLY A 163 -9.60 -1.01 -8.05
C GLY A 163 -9.83 0.41 -7.54
N THR A 164 -8.75 1.13 -7.23
CA THR A 164 -8.77 2.52 -6.72
C THR A 164 -8.04 3.49 -7.67
N THR A 165 -7.97 4.77 -7.30
CA THR A 165 -7.11 5.76 -7.97
C THR A 165 -5.62 5.45 -7.83
N ASP A 166 -5.24 4.70 -6.79
CA ASP A 166 -3.85 4.38 -6.45
C ASP A 166 -3.40 3.06 -7.09
N GLY A 167 -4.36 2.17 -7.37
CA GLY A 167 -4.18 0.96 -8.18
C GLY A 167 -5.45 0.68 -8.99
N PRO A 168 -5.57 1.18 -10.23
CA PRO A 168 -6.75 0.96 -11.05
C PRO A 168 -6.90 -0.51 -11.42
N GLY A 169 -8.12 -1.02 -11.31
CA GLY A 169 -8.48 -2.38 -11.65
C GLY A 169 -8.70 -2.58 -13.15
N SER A 170 -9.56 -3.54 -13.49
CA SER A 170 -9.90 -3.80 -14.89
C SER A 170 -10.83 -2.71 -15.44
N PHE A 171 -10.48 -2.16 -16.61
CA PHE A 171 -11.26 -1.16 -17.36
C PHE A 171 -12.73 -1.56 -17.66
N ALA A 172 -13.13 -2.80 -17.38
CA ALA A 172 -14.50 -3.29 -17.53
C ALA A 172 -15.39 -3.10 -16.29
N PHE A 173 -14.88 -2.48 -15.22
CA PHE A 173 -15.59 -2.27 -13.95
C PHE A 173 -15.44 -0.83 -13.46
N GLU A 174 -16.53 -0.27 -12.91
CA GLU A 174 -16.56 1.07 -12.34
C GLU A 174 -16.88 1.02 -10.85
N GLN A 175 -16.32 1.95 -10.06
CA GLN A 175 -16.68 2.11 -8.66
C GLN A 175 -18.10 2.69 -8.52
N GLY A 176 -18.82 2.28 -7.49
CA GLY A 176 -20.22 2.69 -7.28
C GLY A 176 -21.24 1.76 -7.92
N THR A 177 -20.81 0.63 -8.47
CA THR A 177 -21.70 -0.34 -9.13
C THR A 177 -22.60 -1.03 -8.10
N THR A 178 -23.90 -0.69 -8.12
CA THR A 178 -24.97 -1.31 -7.31
C THR A 178 -25.84 -2.31 -8.09
N THR A 179 -25.69 -2.37 -9.42
CA THR A 179 -26.42 -3.30 -10.31
C THR A 179 -25.51 -4.43 -10.80
N SER A 180 -26.09 -5.57 -11.19
CA SER A 180 -25.33 -6.74 -11.67
C SER A 180 -25.35 -6.86 -13.20
N ASN A 181 -24.31 -7.48 -13.79
CA ASN A 181 -24.22 -7.70 -15.22
C ASN A 181 -24.43 -9.21 -15.57
N PRO A 182 -25.33 -9.56 -16.52
CA PRO A 182 -25.58 -10.96 -16.90
C PRO A 182 -24.34 -11.76 -17.34
N LEU A 183 -23.38 -11.12 -18.02
CA LEU A 183 -22.15 -11.77 -18.47
C LEU A 183 -21.27 -12.17 -17.28
N TRP A 184 -21.03 -11.23 -16.37
CA TRP A 184 -20.22 -11.47 -15.17
C TRP A 184 -20.90 -12.39 -14.17
N ASN A 185 -22.24 -12.33 -14.05
CA ASN A 185 -23.02 -13.31 -13.28
C ASN A 185 -22.82 -14.74 -13.80
N THR A 186 -22.70 -14.94 -15.11
CA THR A 186 -22.43 -16.25 -15.71
C THR A 186 -21.04 -16.78 -15.33
N VAL A 187 -20.01 -15.93 -15.42
CA VAL A 187 -18.62 -16.27 -15.01
C VAL A 187 -18.53 -16.56 -13.52
N ARG A 188 -19.19 -15.75 -12.68
CA ARG A 188 -19.33 -15.96 -11.22
C ARG A 188 -19.96 -17.32 -10.91
N ASN A 189 -21.13 -17.59 -11.48
CA ASN A 189 -21.92 -18.79 -11.18
C ASN A 189 -21.16 -20.08 -11.54
N PHE A 190 -20.26 -20.04 -12.53
CA PHE A 190 -19.37 -21.14 -12.88
C PHE A 190 -18.27 -21.43 -11.82
N LEU A 191 -17.87 -20.43 -11.02
CA LEU A 191 -16.96 -20.59 -9.88
C LEU A 191 -17.75 -21.03 -8.63
N ALA A 192 -18.67 -20.17 -8.17
CA ALA A 192 -19.67 -20.44 -7.14
C ALA A 192 -20.82 -19.43 -7.26
N ALA A 193 -22.05 -19.92 -7.42
CA ALA A 193 -23.22 -19.07 -7.38
C ALA A 193 -23.56 -18.65 -5.94
N PRO A 194 -23.85 -17.37 -5.66
CA PRO A 194 -24.41 -16.94 -4.38
C PRO A 194 -25.84 -17.47 -4.22
N THR A 195 -26.26 -17.75 -2.98
CA THR A 195 -27.66 -18.06 -2.66
C THR A 195 -28.51 -16.79 -2.59
N GLU A 196 -29.84 -16.92 -2.56
CA GLU A 196 -30.75 -15.79 -2.33
C GLU A 196 -30.50 -15.14 -0.96
N ASP A 197 -30.15 -15.93 0.06
CA ASP A 197 -29.73 -15.43 1.37
C ASP A 197 -28.43 -14.63 1.32
N ASP A 198 -27.43 -15.07 0.54
CA ASP A 198 -26.18 -14.33 0.34
C ASP A 198 -26.48 -12.96 -0.30
N ILE A 199 -27.32 -12.93 -1.35
CA ILE A 199 -27.71 -11.71 -2.05
C ILE A 199 -28.49 -10.77 -1.12
N ARG A 200 -29.45 -11.29 -0.35
CA ARG A 200 -30.25 -10.50 0.61
C ARG A 200 -29.37 -9.90 1.71
N CYS A 201 -28.48 -10.70 2.30
CA CYS A 201 -27.60 -10.25 3.39
C CYS A 201 -26.60 -9.19 2.93
N GLN A 202 -25.98 -9.38 1.76
CA GLN A 202 -24.97 -8.47 1.23
C GLN A 202 -25.55 -7.18 0.62
N SER A 203 -26.87 -7.07 0.43
CA SER A 203 -27.55 -5.93 -0.17
C SER A 203 -27.07 -4.57 0.41
N PRO A 204 -26.84 -3.53 -0.43
CA PRO A 204 -27.10 -3.43 -1.88
C PRO A 204 -25.94 -3.94 -2.76
N LYS A 205 -24.94 -4.64 -2.22
CA LYS A 205 -23.78 -5.12 -3.00
C LYS A 205 -24.20 -6.12 -4.08
N PRO A 206 -23.97 -5.84 -5.38
CA PRO A 206 -24.04 -6.87 -6.40
C PRO A 206 -22.83 -7.80 -6.22
N ILE A 207 -23.06 -9.05 -5.83
CA ILE A 207 -21.97 -10.02 -5.57
C ILE A 207 -21.30 -10.39 -6.89
N LEU A 208 -19.99 -10.09 -7.01
CA LEU A 208 -19.13 -10.55 -8.10
C LEU A 208 -18.48 -11.90 -7.76
N LEU A 209 -18.01 -12.07 -6.51
CA LEU A 209 -17.40 -13.31 -6.03
C LEU A 209 -18.04 -13.74 -4.71
N ALA A 210 -18.72 -14.88 -4.71
CA ALA A 210 -19.27 -15.52 -3.50
C ALA A 210 -18.18 -16.33 -2.75
N THR A 211 -17.08 -15.66 -2.39
CA THR A 211 -15.85 -16.24 -1.83
C THR A 211 -16.09 -17.18 -0.64
N GLY A 212 -17.00 -16.85 0.27
CA GLY A 212 -17.35 -17.67 1.43
C GLY A 212 -18.14 -18.94 1.11
N ARG A 213 -18.55 -19.13 -0.16
CA ARG A 213 -19.10 -20.36 -0.73
C ARG A 213 -18.03 -21.18 -1.48
N ILE A 214 -16.90 -20.58 -1.86
CA ILE A 214 -15.79 -21.28 -2.53
C ILE A 214 -14.96 -22.04 -1.49
N LYS A 215 -14.91 -23.37 -1.62
CA LYS A 215 -14.14 -24.29 -0.76
C LYS A 215 -13.03 -25.05 -1.50
N LEU A 216 -12.91 -24.88 -2.81
CA LEU A 216 -11.96 -25.61 -3.66
C LEU A 216 -11.05 -24.62 -4.42
N PRO A 217 -9.72 -24.82 -4.43
CA PRO A 217 -8.97 -25.86 -3.69
C PRO A 217 -8.96 -25.66 -2.16
N TYR A 218 -9.25 -24.45 -1.68
CA TYR A 218 -9.34 -24.05 -0.27
C TYR A 218 -10.41 -22.95 -0.11
N GLN A 219 -10.63 -22.45 1.12
CA GLN A 219 -11.43 -21.24 1.33
C GLN A 219 -10.70 -20.02 0.75
N TRP A 220 -11.42 -19.11 0.08
CA TRP A 220 -10.80 -17.94 -0.59
C TRP A 220 -10.72 -16.70 0.29
N GLN A 221 -11.57 -16.59 1.32
CA GLN A 221 -11.54 -15.51 2.32
C GLN A 221 -11.85 -16.09 3.71
N PRO A 222 -11.31 -15.49 4.79
CA PRO A 222 -11.55 -15.97 6.15
C PRO A 222 -13.02 -15.77 6.56
N LYS A 223 -13.55 -16.73 7.32
CA LYS A 223 -14.78 -16.54 8.12
C LYS A 223 -14.47 -16.26 9.58
N ILE A 224 -13.39 -16.87 10.06
CA ILE A 224 -12.83 -16.71 11.39
C ILE A 224 -11.73 -15.65 11.30
N VAL A 225 -11.84 -14.59 12.08
CA VAL A 225 -10.88 -13.48 12.14
C VAL A 225 -10.33 -13.29 13.54
N SER A 226 -9.09 -12.84 13.63
CA SER A 226 -8.43 -12.50 14.89
C SER A 226 -8.80 -11.08 15.33
N THR A 227 -9.30 -10.92 16.56
CA THR A 227 -9.59 -9.59 17.15
C THR A 227 -8.81 -9.42 18.44
N GLN A 228 -8.23 -8.24 18.67
CA GLN A 228 -7.31 -8.02 19.78
C GLN A 228 -7.31 -6.56 20.28
N VAL A 229 -7.28 -6.41 21.59
CA VAL A 229 -7.01 -5.14 22.27
C VAL A 229 -5.82 -5.31 23.21
N ALA A 230 -4.87 -4.38 23.16
CA ALA A 230 -3.82 -4.21 24.15
C ALA A 230 -4.01 -2.87 24.86
N ILE A 231 -4.04 -2.88 26.20
CA ILE A 231 -4.08 -1.70 27.06
C ILE A 231 -2.71 -1.57 27.73
N ILE A 232 -2.13 -0.37 27.67
CA ILE A 232 -0.85 -0.01 28.28
C ILE A 232 -1.09 1.31 29.03
N GLY A 233 -1.39 1.23 30.32
CA GLY A 233 -1.84 2.39 31.09
C GLY A 233 -3.12 2.99 30.48
N ASN A 234 -3.07 4.27 30.09
CA ASN A 234 -4.15 4.99 29.43
C ASN A 234 -4.13 4.91 27.89
N ILE A 235 -3.24 4.10 27.29
CA ILE A 235 -3.23 3.83 25.84
C ILE A 235 -3.94 2.52 25.54
N VAL A 236 -4.84 2.54 24.56
CA VAL A 236 -5.51 1.34 24.03
C VAL A 236 -5.17 1.16 22.55
N ILE A 237 -4.52 0.06 22.22
CA ILE A 237 -4.21 -0.34 20.84
C ILE A 237 -5.23 -1.41 20.42
N ALA A 238 -6.12 -1.04 19.50
CA ALA A 238 -7.05 -1.95 18.85
C ALA A 238 -6.42 -2.48 17.55
N GLY A 239 -5.92 -3.72 17.58
CA GLY A 239 -5.41 -4.41 16.39
C GLY A 239 -6.58 -4.95 15.58
N VAL A 240 -6.85 -4.37 14.41
CA VAL A 240 -8.01 -4.70 13.57
C VAL A 240 -7.62 -5.55 12.35
N PRO A 241 -8.39 -6.61 12.02
CA PRO A 241 -8.03 -7.57 10.98
C PRO A 241 -8.37 -7.11 9.55
N GLY A 242 -8.06 -5.86 9.20
CA GLY A 242 -8.34 -5.32 7.87
C GLY A 242 -8.13 -3.82 7.76
N GLU A 243 -8.74 -3.23 6.73
CA GLU A 243 -8.61 -1.81 6.37
C GLU A 243 -9.87 -1.04 6.75
N PHE A 244 -9.86 -0.45 7.94
CA PHE A 244 -10.94 0.43 8.41
C PHE A 244 -10.88 1.77 7.67
N THR A 245 -12.00 2.20 7.10
CA THR A 245 -12.11 3.57 6.56
C THR A 245 -11.93 4.63 7.65
N THR A 246 -11.75 5.88 7.24
CA THR A 246 -11.61 7.02 8.16
C THR A 246 -12.77 7.10 9.16
N MET A 247 -14.02 6.88 8.73
CA MET A 247 -15.15 6.96 9.65
C MET A 247 -15.34 5.69 10.48
N SER A 248 -15.08 4.50 9.92
CA SER A 248 -15.01 3.24 10.68
C SER A 248 -14.01 3.34 11.84
N GLY A 249 -12.78 3.81 11.58
CA GLY A 249 -11.76 3.99 12.60
C GLY A 249 -12.06 5.11 13.61
N ARG A 250 -12.83 6.14 13.23
CA ARG A 250 -13.34 7.15 14.19
C ARG A 250 -14.40 6.56 15.11
N ARG A 251 -15.39 5.85 14.56
CA ARG A 251 -16.45 5.17 15.33
C ARG A 251 -15.87 4.12 16.28
N LEU A 252 -14.86 3.36 15.84
CA LEU A 252 -14.17 2.38 16.70
C LEU A 252 -13.44 3.03 17.88
N ARG A 253 -12.68 4.10 17.63
CA ARG A 253 -11.99 4.83 18.72
C ARG A 253 -12.96 5.37 19.75
N GLU A 254 -14.08 5.93 19.31
CA GLU A 254 -15.10 6.46 20.22
C GLU A 254 -15.82 5.33 21.00
N SER A 255 -16.14 4.23 20.32
CA SER A 255 -16.75 3.04 20.92
C SER A 255 -15.92 2.47 22.07
N ILE A 256 -14.59 2.40 21.89
CA ILE A 256 -13.63 1.96 22.91
C ILE A 256 -13.42 3.05 23.97
N ARG A 257 -13.26 4.32 23.58
CA ARG A 257 -13.07 5.44 24.53
C ARG A 257 -14.21 5.48 25.53
N LYS A 258 -15.46 5.36 25.07
CA LYS A 258 -16.62 5.32 25.97
C LYS A 258 -16.50 4.21 27.03
N VAL A 259 -16.14 2.99 26.62
CA VAL A 259 -15.93 1.87 27.56
C VAL A 259 -14.83 2.15 28.59
N MET A 260 -13.79 2.87 28.20
CA MET A 260 -12.68 3.25 29.09
C MET A 260 -13.11 4.37 30.04
N SER A 261 -13.81 5.39 29.54
CA SER A 261 -14.37 6.50 30.34
C SER A 261 -15.47 6.07 31.31
N ASP A 262 -16.25 5.03 30.97
CA ASP A 262 -17.22 4.39 31.89
C ASP A 262 -16.51 3.66 33.06
N ALA A 263 -15.18 3.52 33.03
CA ALA A 263 -14.39 2.77 34.01
C ALA A 263 -13.28 3.58 34.74
N SER A 264 -12.80 4.68 34.15
CA SER A 264 -11.90 5.66 34.79
C SER A 264 -12.09 7.05 34.18
N ASP A 265 -11.87 8.09 34.97
CA ASP A 265 -11.84 9.48 34.51
C ASP A 265 -10.56 9.83 33.73
N ASP A 266 -9.60 8.90 33.61
CA ASP A 266 -8.33 9.08 32.90
C ASP A 266 -8.50 9.33 31.40
N GLU A 267 -7.82 10.37 30.87
CA GLU A 267 -7.83 10.64 29.44
C GLU A 267 -7.19 9.48 28.66
N THR A 268 -8.03 8.77 27.90
CA THR A 268 -7.66 7.55 27.19
C THR A 268 -7.38 7.80 25.71
N SER A 269 -6.18 7.41 25.27
CA SER A 269 -5.75 7.47 23.87
C SER A 269 -5.99 6.13 23.16
N VAL A 270 -6.92 6.10 22.20
CA VAL A 270 -7.22 4.89 21.40
C VAL A 270 -6.55 4.96 20.03
N ILE A 271 -5.67 3.99 19.77
CA ILE A 271 -4.94 3.78 18.52
C ILE A 271 -5.61 2.62 17.77
N VAL A 272 -5.90 2.80 16.48
CA VAL A 272 -6.38 1.72 15.60
C VAL A 272 -5.20 1.25 14.76
N ALA A 273 -4.71 0.05 15.04
CA ALA A 273 -3.66 -0.59 14.27
C ALA A 273 -4.30 -1.48 13.20
N GLY A 274 -4.28 -1.01 11.95
CA GLY A 274 -4.80 -1.75 10.79
C GLY A 274 -3.98 -3.00 10.45
N LEU A 275 -4.52 -3.83 9.55
CA LEU A 275 -3.84 -5.00 8.96
C LEU A 275 -3.23 -5.99 9.98
N CYS A 276 -3.82 -6.10 11.18
CA CYS A 276 -3.28 -6.89 12.28
C CYS A 276 -3.79 -8.34 12.25
N ASN A 277 -2.89 -9.31 12.44
CA ASN A 277 -3.13 -10.76 12.65
C ASN A 277 -3.80 -11.55 11.51
N THR A 278 -4.83 -11.02 10.87
CA THR A 278 -5.59 -11.65 9.77
C THR A 278 -6.03 -10.53 8.83
N TYR A 279 -5.96 -10.74 7.52
CA TYR A 279 -6.48 -9.77 6.55
C TYR A 279 -7.87 -10.21 6.07
N SER A 280 -8.89 -9.42 6.37
CA SER A 280 -10.28 -9.61 5.94
C SER A 280 -10.79 -8.44 5.09
N ASP A 281 -9.92 -7.87 4.25
CA ASP A 281 -10.22 -6.75 3.35
C ASP A 281 -10.71 -5.49 4.09
N TYR A 282 -11.68 -4.76 3.53
CA TYR A 282 -12.08 -3.43 3.98
C TYR A 282 -13.21 -3.46 5.02
N ILE A 283 -13.28 -2.42 5.83
CA ILE A 283 -14.37 -2.18 6.77
C ILE A 283 -14.88 -0.75 6.58
N THR A 284 -15.94 -0.61 5.78
CA THR A 284 -16.74 0.62 5.63
C THR A 284 -17.78 0.76 6.73
N THR A 285 -18.26 1.99 6.97
CA THR A 285 -19.49 2.19 7.75
C THR A 285 -20.72 1.71 6.95
N PRO A 286 -21.87 1.43 7.61
CA PRO A 286 -23.09 1.01 6.89
C PRO A 286 -23.55 2.01 5.82
N GLU A 287 -23.28 3.31 6.00
CA GLU A 287 -23.60 4.40 5.08
C GLU A 287 -22.61 4.46 3.90
N GLU A 288 -21.31 4.39 4.17
CA GLU A 288 -20.26 4.26 3.14
C GLU A 288 -20.48 3.00 2.29
N TYR A 289 -20.93 1.90 2.91
CA TYR A 289 -21.25 0.64 2.24
C TYR A 289 -22.36 0.79 1.18
N GLN A 290 -23.37 1.65 1.41
CA GLN A 290 -24.48 1.84 0.45
C GLN A 290 -23.97 2.39 -0.90
N LEU A 291 -22.88 3.16 -0.87
CA LEU A 291 -22.30 3.76 -2.07
C LEU A 291 -21.58 2.73 -2.96
N GLN A 292 -21.26 1.53 -2.45
CA GLN A 292 -20.57 0.46 -3.17
C GLN A 292 -19.38 0.92 -4.04
N ARG A 293 -18.55 1.82 -3.49
CA ARG A 293 -17.18 2.07 -3.97
C ARG A 293 -16.28 0.85 -3.73
N TYR A 294 -15.01 0.92 -4.08
CA TYR A 294 -14.06 -0.20 -3.93
C TYR A 294 -14.07 -0.81 -2.52
N GLU A 295 -14.06 0.06 -1.50
CA GLU A 295 -14.01 -0.29 -0.08
C GLU A 295 -15.33 -0.94 0.38
N GLY A 296 -16.47 -0.42 -0.11
CA GLY A 296 -17.80 -0.97 0.19
C GLY A 296 -18.04 -2.33 -0.49
N ALA A 297 -17.56 -2.50 -1.72
CA ALA A 297 -17.55 -3.79 -2.41
C ALA A 297 -16.61 -4.80 -1.75
N SER A 298 -15.52 -4.34 -1.15
CA SER A 298 -14.53 -5.14 -0.42
C SER A 298 -14.83 -5.30 1.08
N THR A 299 -15.95 -4.76 1.58
CA THR A 299 -16.41 -4.98 2.96
C THR A 299 -17.14 -6.31 3.05
N ILE A 300 -16.39 -7.39 3.27
CA ILE A 300 -16.81 -8.73 2.84
C ILE A 300 -17.90 -9.39 3.67
N TYR A 301 -18.12 -9.00 4.93
CA TYR A 301 -19.16 -9.55 5.80
C TYR A 301 -20.48 -8.77 5.75
N GLY A 302 -20.68 -7.92 4.72
CA GLY A 302 -21.93 -7.19 4.49
C GLY A 302 -22.00 -5.81 5.19
N PRO A 303 -23.17 -5.13 5.10
CA PRO A 303 -23.32 -3.74 5.54
C PRO A 303 -23.04 -3.50 7.03
N HIS A 304 -23.22 -4.52 7.87
CA HIS A 304 -23.06 -4.42 9.33
C HIS A 304 -21.71 -4.95 9.84
N THR A 305 -20.73 -5.16 8.95
CA THR A 305 -19.36 -5.55 9.30
C THR A 305 -18.78 -4.65 10.39
N LEU A 306 -18.90 -3.32 10.24
CA LEU A 306 -18.44 -2.37 11.25
C LEU A 306 -19.22 -2.52 12.56
N THR A 307 -20.55 -2.60 12.53
CA THR A 307 -21.39 -2.68 13.74
C THR A 307 -20.98 -3.87 14.63
N ILE A 308 -20.72 -5.02 14.02
CA ILE A 308 -20.24 -6.23 14.70
C ILE A 308 -18.87 -5.99 15.33
N TYR A 309 -17.92 -5.38 14.60
CA TYR A 309 -16.63 -5.02 15.18
C TYR A 309 -16.77 -4.00 16.32
N LEU A 310 -17.63 -2.98 16.22
CA LEU A 310 -17.83 -2.01 17.31
C LEU A 310 -18.26 -2.71 18.62
N LYS A 311 -19.18 -3.67 18.54
CA LYS A 311 -19.58 -4.53 19.68
C LYS A 311 -18.41 -5.38 20.17
N GLN A 312 -17.74 -6.12 19.28
CA GLN A 312 -16.63 -7.01 19.65
C GLN A 312 -15.51 -6.26 20.40
N TYR A 313 -15.09 -5.10 19.89
CA TYR A 313 -14.01 -4.34 20.52
C TYR A 313 -14.44 -3.67 21.83
N GLN A 314 -15.72 -3.36 22.02
CA GLN A 314 -16.25 -2.99 23.34
C GLN A 314 -16.19 -4.16 24.32
N GLU A 315 -16.54 -5.37 23.90
CA GLU A 315 -16.49 -6.58 24.73
C GLU A 315 -15.04 -6.94 25.12
N LEU A 316 -14.09 -6.86 24.18
CA LEU A 316 -12.67 -7.03 24.45
C LEU A 316 -12.12 -5.98 25.43
N ALA A 317 -12.46 -4.69 25.23
CA ALA A 317 -12.04 -3.62 26.14
C ALA A 317 -12.62 -3.79 27.54
N LYS A 318 -13.92 -4.12 27.67
CA LYS A 318 -14.57 -4.43 28.95
C LYS A 318 -13.89 -5.61 29.65
N ALA A 319 -13.62 -6.70 28.92
CA ALA A 319 -12.93 -7.87 29.48
C ALA A 319 -11.51 -7.52 29.97
N ALA A 320 -10.77 -6.70 29.21
CA ALA A 320 -9.44 -6.23 29.60
C ALA A 320 -9.48 -5.41 30.90
N ILE A 321 -10.37 -4.42 31.01
CA ILE A 321 -10.56 -3.59 32.22
C ILE A 321 -10.98 -4.46 33.42
N GLN A 322 -11.91 -5.40 33.22
CA GLN A 322 -12.43 -6.28 34.27
C GLN A 322 -11.48 -7.42 34.65
N ASN A 323 -10.34 -7.58 33.96
CA ASN A 323 -9.45 -8.74 34.07
C ASN A 323 -10.19 -10.09 33.90
N LYS A 324 -11.21 -10.10 33.03
CA LYS A 324 -12.09 -11.24 32.81
C LYS A 324 -11.56 -12.10 31.67
N PRO A 325 -11.43 -13.43 31.82
CA PRO A 325 -11.05 -14.30 30.72
C PRO A 325 -12.14 -14.32 29.64
N VAL A 326 -11.72 -14.27 28.38
CA VAL A 326 -12.60 -14.49 27.21
C VAL A 326 -12.41 -15.91 26.67
N SER A 327 -13.44 -16.46 26.05
CA SER A 327 -13.29 -17.72 25.29
C SER A 327 -12.37 -17.47 24.08
N PRO A 328 -11.40 -18.35 23.76
CA PRO A 328 -10.54 -18.20 22.58
C PRO A 328 -11.30 -18.08 21.26
N GLY A 329 -12.54 -18.57 21.21
CA GLY A 329 -13.37 -18.62 20.01
C GLY A 329 -13.07 -19.84 19.13
N PRO A 330 -13.67 -19.92 17.94
CA PRO A 330 -13.46 -21.03 17.02
C PRO A 330 -12.04 -20.98 16.42
N PRO A 331 -11.36 -22.13 16.27
CA PRO A 331 -9.98 -22.18 15.78
C PRO A 331 -9.89 -21.77 14.30
N ALA A 332 -8.85 -21.00 13.96
CA ALA A 332 -8.58 -20.62 12.58
C ALA A 332 -8.25 -21.86 11.70
N PRO A 333 -8.64 -21.89 10.41
CA PRO A 333 -8.38 -23.05 9.55
C PRO A 333 -6.88 -23.31 9.28
N GLU A 334 -6.43 -24.54 9.47
CA GLU A 334 -5.03 -24.96 9.27
C GLU A 334 -4.63 -25.11 7.79
N LEU A 335 -4.64 -24.01 7.04
CA LEU A 335 -4.37 -24.01 5.59
C LEU A 335 -2.93 -24.40 5.22
N LEU A 336 -1.96 -24.31 6.14
CA LEU A 336 -0.56 -24.70 5.88
C LEU A 336 -0.38 -26.22 5.66
N GLN A 337 -1.30 -27.04 6.17
CA GLN A 337 -1.33 -28.49 5.88
C GLN A 337 -1.99 -28.80 4.53
N SER A 338 -2.62 -27.81 3.89
CA SER A 338 -3.17 -27.97 2.54
C SER A 338 -2.07 -27.83 1.49
N ASN A 339 -2.16 -28.61 0.41
CA ASN A 339 -1.22 -28.52 -0.71
C ASN A 339 -1.44 -27.21 -1.50
N LEU A 340 -0.83 -26.12 -1.03
CA LEU A 340 -0.91 -24.80 -1.66
C LEU A 340 -0.43 -24.87 -3.12
N ILE A 341 -1.27 -24.39 -4.03
CA ILE A 341 -1.00 -24.45 -5.47
C ILE A 341 -0.25 -23.19 -5.90
N ILE A 342 1.05 -23.32 -6.14
CA ILE A 342 1.84 -22.29 -6.81
C ILE A 342 1.73 -22.44 -8.34
N LEU A 343 1.28 -21.38 -9.01
CA LEU A 343 1.22 -21.30 -10.48
C LEU A 343 2.37 -20.47 -11.08
N VAL A 344 3.13 -19.76 -10.25
CA VAL A 344 4.32 -19.01 -10.65
C VAL A 344 5.47 -20.00 -10.90
N PRO A 345 6.04 -20.08 -12.13
CA PRO A 345 7.15 -20.99 -12.40
C PRO A 345 8.36 -20.70 -11.49
N PRO A 346 9.14 -21.73 -11.10
CA PRO A 346 10.43 -21.51 -10.44
C PRO A 346 11.44 -20.92 -11.43
N VAL A 347 12.56 -20.37 -10.93
CA VAL A 347 13.73 -20.11 -11.77
C VAL A 347 14.23 -21.45 -12.29
N LEU A 348 14.33 -21.62 -13.62
CA LEU A 348 14.79 -22.89 -14.22
C LEU A 348 16.32 -22.97 -14.22
N TYR A 349 16.94 -21.94 -14.79
CA TYR A 349 18.37 -21.70 -14.87
C TYR A 349 18.59 -20.22 -15.24
N ASP A 350 19.81 -19.74 -15.03
CA ASP A 350 20.29 -18.48 -15.58
C ASP A 350 21.62 -18.73 -16.34
N THR A 351 21.84 -18.00 -17.43
CA THR A 351 23.07 -18.07 -18.22
C THR A 351 23.57 -16.65 -18.48
N PRO A 352 24.86 -16.33 -18.29
CA PRO A 352 25.37 -15.02 -18.67
C PRO A 352 25.26 -14.84 -20.20
N ARG A 353 25.39 -13.61 -20.70
CA ARG A 353 25.46 -13.40 -22.16
C ARG A 353 26.76 -14.02 -22.70
N TRP A 354 26.75 -14.40 -23.97
CA TRP A 354 27.95 -14.91 -24.64
C TRP A 354 29.12 -13.93 -24.49
N GLY A 355 30.30 -14.44 -24.13
CA GLY A 355 31.50 -13.63 -23.88
C GLY A 355 31.53 -12.92 -22.53
N HIS A 356 30.57 -13.15 -21.64
CA HIS A 356 30.51 -12.54 -20.30
C HIS A 356 30.35 -13.58 -19.19
N ASN A 357 30.72 -13.18 -17.97
CA ASN A 357 30.43 -13.89 -16.72
C ASN A 357 29.32 -13.17 -15.92
N PHE A 358 28.79 -13.82 -14.89
CA PHE A 358 27.95 -13.13 -13.90
C PHE A 358 28.78 -12.15 -13.07
N GLY A 359 28.28 -10.93 -12.88
CA GLY A 359 29.02 -9.83 -12.26
C GLY A 359 29.74 -8.92 -13.26
N ASP A 360 29.86 -9.29 -14.53
CA ASP A 360 30.45 -8.42 -15.55
C ASP A 360 29.65 -7.12 -15.73
N VAL A 361 30.35 -6.00 -15.83
CA VAL A 361 29.75 -4.67 -16.00
C VAL A 361 29.53 -4.38 -17.49
N ILE A 362 28.27 -4.36 -17.92
CA ILE A 362 27.81 -4.00 -19.27
C ILE A 362 27.91 -2.49 -19.50
N GLN A 363 27.55 -1.69 -18.49
CA GLN A 363 27.64 -0.23 -18.52
C GLN A 363 28.33 0.25 -17.25
N GLN A 364 29.51 0.83 -17.42
CA GLN A 364 30.28 1.47 -16.36
C GLN A 364 29.68 2.86 -16.02
N PRO A 365 29.85 3.34 -14.77
CA PRO A 365 29.46 4.69 -14.38
C PRO A 365 30.34 5.76 -15.07
N GLN A 366 29.83 6.98 -15.09
CA GLN A 366 30.62 8.16 -15.49
C GLN A 366 31.79 8.40 -14.54
N LYS A 367 32.96 8.77 -15.07
CA LYS A 367 34.22 8.91 -14.28
C LYS A 367 34.18 10.03 -13.24
N VAL A 368 33.38 11.05 -13.45
CA VAL A 368 33.23 12.21 -12.56
C VAL A 368 31.75 12.53 -12.44
N ALA A 369 31.31 12.82 -11.23
CA ALA A 369 29.93 13.18 -10.91
C ALA A 369 29.87 14.27 -9.84
N LEU A 370 28.73 14.95 -9.78
CA LEU A 370 28.42 16.02 -8.84
C LEU A 370 27.40 15.56 -7.79
N PRO A 371 27.37 16.17 -6.59
CA PRO A 371 26.24 16.02 -5.67
C PRO A 371 24.90 16.31 -6.37
N GLY A 372 23.94 15.39 -6.25
CA GLY A 372 22.66 15.43 -6.97
C GLY A 372 22.61 14.69 -8.33
N ASP A 373 23.74 14.30 -8.91
CA ASP A 373 23.75 13.51 -10.15
C ASP A 373 23.17 12.11 -9.91
N THR A 374 22.81 11.44 -11.01
CA THR A 374 22.33 10.05 -10.99
C THR A 374 23.34 9.14 -11.69
N ILE A 375 23.99 8.29 -10.90
CA ILE A 375 24.88 7.23 -11.39
C ILE A 375 24.06 6.02 -11.81
N ILE A 376 24.42 5.42 -12.95
CA ILE A 376 23.81 4.18 -13.45
C ILE A 376 24.93 3.21 -13.80
N ALA A 377 24.84 1.98 -13.28
CA ALA A 377 25.69 0.86 -13.65
C ALA A 377 24.82 -0.35 -14.04
N ILE A 378 25.21 -1.07 -15.10
CA ILE A 378 24.47 -2.26 -15.56
C ILE A 378 25.39 -3.47 -15.51
N PHE A 379 24.92 -4.55 -14.90
CA PHE A 379 25.66 -5.80 -14.69
C PHE A 379 24.97 -6.99 -15.39
N VAL A 380 25.74 -8.01 -15.77
CA VAL A 380 25.20 -9.35 -16.09
C VAL A 380 24.79 -10.03 -14.80
N ALA A 381 23.53 -10.47 -14.71
CA ALA A 381 22.95 -10.92 -13.45
C ALA A 381 22.07 -12.18 -13.57
N GLY A 382 22.09 -13.02 -12.54
CA GLY A 382 21.12 -14.10 -12.32
C GLY A 382 19.74 -13.57 -11.86
N HIS A 383 18.76 -14.45 -11.64
CA HIS A 383 17.44 -14.05 -11.16
C HIS A 383 17.42 -13.85 -9.63
N PRO A 384 16.95 -12.71 -9.09
CA PRO A 384 16.84 -12.46 -7.64
C PRO A 384 16.01 -13.49 -6.84
N ARG A 385 15.20 -14.33 -7.50
CA ARG A 385 14.47 -15.42 -6.85
C ARG A 385 15.34 -16.63 -6.48
N ASN A 386 16.63 -16.62 -6.84
CA ASN A 386 17.59 -17.66 -6.47
C ASN A 386 18.01 -17.56 -4.99
N ASN A 387 18.11 -16.34 -4.45
CA ASN A 387 18.38 -16.06 -3.04
C ASN A 387 17.80 -14.67 -2.72
N LEU A 388 17.06 -14.54 -1.61
CA LEU A 388 16.41 -13.30 -1.20
C LEU A 388 17.35 -12.25 -0.60
N MET A 389 18.60 -12.61 -0.28
CA MET A 389 19.58 -11.73 0.37
C MET A 389 19.09 -11.15 1.71
N THR A 390 18.27 -11.89 2.47
CA THR A 390 17.77 -11.48 3.80
C THR A 390 18.94 -11.21 4.76
N GLU A 391 18.87 -10.12 5.53
CA GLU A 391 19.97 -9.56 6.34
C GLU A 391 21.29 -9.32 5.56
N SER A 392 21.17 -9.10 4.25
CA SER A 392 22.28 -8.81 3.33
C SER A 392 21.81 -7.80 2.27
N THR A 393 22.55 -7.65 1.17
CA THR A 393 22.21 -6.67 0.13
C THR A 393 22.67 -7.08 -1.27
N PHE A 394 21.83 -6.83 -2.27
CA PHE A 394 22.15 -7.04 -3.68
C PHE A 394 23.08 -5.97 -4.27
N LEU A 395 23.28 -4.83 -3.60
CA LEU A 395 24.19 -3.78 -4.06
C LEU A 395 24.84 -3.03 -2.89
N THR A 396 26.06 -2.55 -3.09
CA THR A 396 26.63 -1.51 -2.23
C THR A 396 27.19 -0.37 -3.08
N VAL A 397 26.97 0.86 -2.63
CA VAL A 397 27.79 2.00 -3.01
C VAL A 397 28.92 2.06 -1.99
N GLU A 398 30.16 1.96 -2.45
CA GLU A 398 31.34 1.96 -1.59
C GLU A 398 32.15 3.24 -1.83
N GLN A 399 32.57 3.91 -0.76
CA GLN A 399 33.53 5.01 -0.78
C GLN A 399 34.94 4.48 -0.49
N LEU A 400 35.96 5.04 -1.13
CA LEU A 400 37.36 4.81 -0.75
C LEU A 400 37.68 5.60 0.53
N GLY A 401 38.09 4.89 1.59
CA GLY A 401 38.57 5.45 2.85
C GLY A 401 40.01 5.97 2.75
N ASP A 402 40.42 6.71 3.78
CA ASP A 402 41.77 7.30 3.87
C ASP A 402 42.88 6.24 4.07
N ASP A 403 42.48 5.00 4.38
CA ASP A 403 43.28 3.78 4.53
C ASP A 403 43.30 2.89 3.27
N GLU A 404 42.83 3.41 2.14
CA GLU A 404 42.62 2.70 0.86
C GLU A 404 41.60 1.55 0.92
N VAL A 405 40.80 1.45 2.00
CA VAL A 405 39.74 0.44 2.15
C VAL A 405 38.42 0.95 1.58
N TRP A 406 37.68 0.08 0.90
CA TRP A 406 36.36 0.39 0.36
C TRP A 406 35.26 0.16 1.41
N ILE A 407 34.63 1.23 1.85
CA ILE A 407 33.63 1.26 2.92
C ILE A 407 32.23 1.43 2.30
N PRO A 408 31.27 0.51 2.54
CA PRO A 408 29.89 0.70 2.11
C PRO A 408 29.26 1.93 2.77
N VAL A 409 28.69 2.82 1.96
CA VAL A 409 27.96 4.02 2.42
C VAL A 409 26.46 3.98 2.11
N ALA A 410 26.05 3.12 1.17
CA ALA A 410 24.63 2.87 0.86
C ALA A 410 24.45 1.44 0.31
N THR A 411 23.23 0.93 0.44
CA THR A 411 22.76 -0.43 0.15
C THR A 411 21.48 -0.38 -0.68
N ASP A 412 20.89 -1.53 -1.03
CA ASP A 412 19.54 -1.59 -1.63
C ASP A 412 18.38 -1.22 -0.68
N ALA A 413 18.64 -1.00 0.61
CA ALA A 413 17.66 -0.46 1.56
C ALA A 413 17.57 1.08 1.54
N ASP A 414 18.58 1.77 1.00
CA ASP A 414 18.68 3.23 1.06
C ASP A 414 17.88 3.95 -0.04
N TRP A 415 17.29 5.10 0.28
CA TRP A 415 16.31 5.79 -0.58
C TRP A 415 16.91 6.29 -1.90
N GLU A 416 18.18 6.66 -1.89
CA GLU A 416 18.97 7.07 -3.05
C GLU A 416 19.27 5.95 -4.06
N THR A 417 19.26 4.68 -3.65
CA THR A 417 19.61 3.56 -4.53
C THR A 417 18.38 2.91 -5.14
N LYS A 418 18.52 2.31 -6.33
CA LYS A 418 17.46 1.50 -6.95
C LYS A 418 18.05 0.26 -7.61
N PHE A 419 17.40 -0.87 -7.39
CA PHE A 419 17.75 -2.19 -7.91
C PHE A 419 16.70 -2.63 -8.95
N GLN A 420 17.07 -2.71 -10.22
CA GLN A 420 16.14 -3.03 -11.32
C GLN A 420 16.60 -4.24 -12.13
N TRP A 421 15.97 -5.38 -11.88
CA TRP A 421 16.22 -6.60 -12.64
C TRP A 421 15.43 -6.64 -13.95
N LYS A 422 16.08 -7.05 -15.04
CA LYS A 422 15.43 -7.25 -16.34
C LYS A 422 15.88 -8.57 -16.99
N ARG A 423 14.91 -9.43 -17.33
CA ARG A 423 15.16 -10.56 -18.23
C ARG A 423 15.43 -10.04 -19.65
N THR A 424 16.47 -10.56 -20.29
CA THR A 424 16.93 -10.11 -21.61
C THR A 424 16.75 -11.18 -22.67
N SER A 425 16.80 -12.47 -22.29
CA SER A 425 16.35 -13.59 -23.11
C SER A 425 15.77 -14.68 -22.23
N MET A 426 14.50 -15.06 -22.48
CA MET A 426 13.85 -16.17 -21.79
C MET A 426 14.43 -17.53 -22.20
N ILE A 427 14.77 -17.70 -23.48
CA ILE A 427 15.27 -18.96 -24.05
C ILE A 427 16.71 -19.25 -23.62
N LEU A 428 17.54 -18.19 -23.46
CA LEU A 428 18.92 -18.35 -23.00
C LEU A 428 19.05 -18.24 -21.47
N GLY A 429 18.00 -17.85 -20.74
CA GLY A 429 18.10 -17.58 -19.31
C GLY A 429 18.97 -16.36 -18.96
N SER A 430 19.19 -15.43 -19.90
CA SER A 430 20.07 -14.27 -19.67
C SER A 430 19.32 -13.06 -19.14
N SER A 431 19.83 -12.46 -18.06
CA SER A 431 19.30 -11.25 -17.43
C SER A 431 20.40 -10.22 -17.16
N GLN A 432 19.98 -8.99 -16.92
CA GLN A 432 20.84 -7.90 -16.49
C GLN A 432 20.25 -7.22 -15.26
N MET A 433 21.11 -6.63 -14.45
CA MET A 433 20.77 -5.80 -13.31
C MET A 433 21.15 -4.36 -13.63
N THR A 434 20.22 -3.41 -13.47
CA THR A 434 20.52 -1.98 -13.48
C THR A 434 20.50 -1.48 -12.04
N ILE A 435 21.64 -0.99 -11.57
CA ILE A 435 21.76 -0.28 -10.29
C ILE A 435 21.84 1.21 -10.58
N THR A 436 21.00 1.97 -9.89
CA THR A 436 21.00 3.43 -9.94
C THR A 436 21.32 3.97 -8.55
N TRP A 437 22.14 5.01 -8.46
CA TRP A 437 22.39 5.78 -7.24
C TRP A 437 22.21 7.27 -7.52
N LYS A 438 21.23 7.90 -6.86
CA LYS A 438 21.02 9.35 -6.88
C LYS A 438 21.88 9.97 -5.78
N ILE A 439 23.00 10.58 -6.15
CA ILE A 439 23.99 11.09 -5.20
C ILE A 439 23.33 12.14 -4.27
N PRO A 440 23.40 11.98 -2.93
CA PRO A 440 22.91 12.99 -1.99
C PRO A 440 23.59 14.36 -2.17
N GLN A 441 22.90 15.44 -1.79
CA GLN A 441 23.44 16.81 -1.92
C GLN A 441 24.57 17.09 -0.92
N ASP A 442 24.54 16.40 0.21
CA ASP A 442 25.44 16.45 1.36
C ASP A 442 26.45 15.29 1.38
N VAL A 443 26.58 14.56 0.26
CA VAL A 443 27.54 13.45 0.10
C VAL A 443 28.98 13.90 0.44
N LYS A 444 29.75 13.04 1.11
CA LYS A 444 31.20 13.25 1.27
C LYS A 444 31.84 13.22 -0.12
N LEU A 445 32.74 14.16 -0.42
CA LEU A 445 33.50 14.09 -1.69
C LEU A 445 34.57 13.00 -1.59
N GLY A 446 34.88 12.35 -2.72
CA GLY A 446 35.86 11.27 -2.76
C GLY A 446 35.66 10.33 -3.95
N GLU A 447 36.41 9.24 -3.97
CA GLU A 447 36.24 8.16 -4.94
C GLU A 447 35.18 7.15 -4.47
N TYR A 448 34.37 6.71 -5.42
CA TYR A 448 33.24 5.82 -5.21
C TYR A 448 33.24 4.68 -6.24
N ARG A 449 32.64 3.55 -5.89
CA ARG A 449 32.32 2.47 -6.84
C ARG A 449 31.01 1.79 -6.45
N ILE A 450 30.42 1.06 -7.39
CA ILE A 450 29.23 0.24 -7.14
C ILE A 450 29.62 -1.23 -7.20
N ARG A 451 29.26 -1.99 -6.16
CA ARG A 451 29.29 -3.46 -6.17
C ARG A 451 27.88 -3.99 -6.36
N HIS A 452 27.74 -5.04 -7.17
CA HIS A 452 26.56 -5.88 -7.23
C HIS A 452 26.87 -7.25 -6.64
N ASN A 453 26.01 -7.75 -5.75
CA ASN A 453 26.04 -9.12 -5.23
C ASN A 453 24.82 -9.88 -5.74
N GLY A 454 24.96 -11.18 -6.04
CA GLY A 454 23.80 -11.97 -6.43
C GLY A 454 24.06 -13.47 -6.51
N TYR A 455 23.02 -14.20 -6.89
CA TYR A 455 23.08 -15.65 -7.08
C TYR A 455 22.51 -16.06 -8.45
N TYR A 456 23.19 -16.98 -9.12
CA TYR A 456 22.72 -17.59 -10.38
C TYR A 456 22.39 -19.07 -10.17
N ARG A 457 21.42 -19.58 -10.93
CA ARG A 457 21.07 -20.99 -10.95
C ARG A 457 21.69 -21.68 -12.15
N TYR A 458 22.59 -22.62 -11.93
CA TYR A 458 23.25 -23.33 -13.02
C TYR A 458 22.31 -24.34 -13.69
N VAL A 459 22.52 -24.59 -15.00
CA VAL A 459 21.62 -25.41 -15.83
C VAL A 459 21.54 -26.88 -15.39
N LEU A 460 22.62 -27.42 -14.81
CA LEU A 460 22.65 -28.78 -14.25
C LEU A 460 22.20 -28.84 -12.78
N GLY A 461 21.71 -27.72 -12.22
CA GLY A 461 21.34 -27.59 -10.81
C GLY A 461 22.41 -26.89 -9.97
N GLY A 462 22.05 -26.56 -8.73
CA GLY A 462 22.84 -25.71 -7.85
C GLY A 462 22.56 -24.21 -8.03
N VAL A 463 22.77 -23.46 -6.95
CA VAL A 463 22.63 -22.00 -6.89
C VAL A 463 23.91 -21.45 -6.29
N TYR A 464 24.57 -20.54 -7.02
CA TYR A 464 25.95 -20.13 -6.73
C TYR A 464 26.05 -18.61 -6.60
N PRO A 465 26.81 -18.09 -5.61
CA PRO A 465 27.03 -16.66 -5.46
C PRO A 465 27.96 -16.11 -6.55
N TYR A 466 27.80 -14.84 -6.85
CA TYR A 466 28.75 -14.03 -7.63
C TYR A 466 28.71 -12.59 -7.13
N TYR A 467 29.75 -11.82 -7.46
CA TYR A 467 29.74 -10.38 -7.31
C TYR A 467 30.38 -9.72 -8.54
N GLY A 468 30.03 -8.45 -8.75
CA GLY A 468 30.60 -7.58 -9.77
C GLY A 468 30.94 -6.23 -9.16
N VAL A 469 31.96 -5.54 -9.68
CA VAL A 469 32.39 -4.22 -9.20
C VAL A 469 32.61 -3.30 -10.39
N THR A 470 32.13 -2.06 -10.33
CA THR A 470 32.41 -1.05 -11.36
C THR A 470 33.85 -0.56 -11.29
N ASN A 471 34.27 0.12 -12.35
CA ASN A 471 35.35 1.09 -12.23
C ASN A 471 34.98 2.14 -11.16
N HIS A 472 35.99 2.66 -10.49
CA HIS A 472 35.86 3.79 -9.57
C HIS A 472 35.53 5.09 -10.33
N PHE A 473 34.84 6.00 -9.65
CA PHE A 473 34.46 7.32 -10.15
C PHE A 473 34.57 8.38 -9.04
N GLN A 474 34.93 9.59 -9.42
CA GLN A 474 35.10 10.71 -8.50
C GLN A 474 33.78 11.46 -8.30
N VAL A 475 33.36 11.64 -7.04
CA VAL A 475 32.36 12.65 -6.67
C VAL A 475 33.07 13.91 -6.22
N SER A 476 32.77 15.04 -6.87
CA SER A 476 33.47 16.32 -6.64
C SER A 476 32.54 17.51 -6.88
N PHE A 477 32.90 18.70 -6.38
CA PHE A 477 32.23 19.92 -6.82
C PHE A 477 32.56 20.22 -8.28
N GLY A 478 31.58 20.75 -9.01
CA GLY A 478 31.76 21.14 -10.40
C GLY A 478 32.85 22.21 -10.49
N VAL A 479 33.99 21.85 -11.09
CA VAL A 479 35.01 22.83 -11.44
C VAL A 479 34.38 23.78 -12.45
N LEU A 480 34.01 24.98 -11.99
CA LEU A 480 33.81 26.12 -12.87
C LEU A 480 35.04 26.17 -13.78
N SER A 481 34.82 25.86 -15.07
CA SER A 481 35.88 25.69 -16.07
C SER A 481 36.93 26.78 -15.89
N ARG A 482 38.23 26.42 -15.85
CA ARG A 482 39.34 27.36 -15.59
C ARG A 482 39.28 28.66 -16.43
N LYS A 483 38.55 28.65 -17.56
CA LYS A 483 38.22 29.83 -18.35
C LYS A 483 37.43 30.94 -17.61
N TYR A 484 36.65 30.61 -16.57
CA TYR A 484 35.86 31.60 -15.80
C TYR A 484 36.55 32.08 -14.52
N ILE A 485 37.46 31.28 -13.94
CA ILE A 485 38.20 31.68 -12.72
C ILE A 485 39.16 32.85 -13.00
N CYS A 486 39.69 32.97 -14.23
CA CYS A 486 40.47 34.15 -14.62
C CYS A 486 39.65 35.45 -14.74
N LEU A 487 38.31 35.39 -14.81
CA LEU A 487 37.47 36.59 -14.93
C LEU A 487 37.08 37.18 -13.56
N LEU A 488 37.10 36.36 -12.49
CA LEU A 488 36.79 36.75 -11.11
C LEU A 488 38.03 37.19 -10.30
N LEU A 489 39.21 37.19 -10.92
CA LEU A 489 40.46 37.75 -10.37
C LEU A 489 40.88 39.06 -11.09
N TYR A 490 39.95 39.66 -11.85
CA TYR A 490 40.16 40.89 -12.63
C TYR A 490 39.03 41.93 -12.44
N ILE A 491 38.25 41.78 -11.37
CA ILE A 491 37.27 42.74 -10.82
C ILE A 491 37.56 42.84 -9.32
#